data_AF-A0A9P0LP05-F1
#
_entry.id   AF-A0A9P0LP05-F1
#
_cell.length_a   1.000
_cell.length_b   1.000
_cell.length_c   1.000
_cell.angle_alpha   90.00
_cell.angle_beta   90.00
_cell.angle_gamma   90.00
#
_symmetry.space_group_name_H-M   'P 1'
#
loop_
_entity.id
_entity.type
_entity.pdbx_description
1 polymer ?
#
loop_
_entity_poly.entity_id
_entity_poly.type
_entity_poly.pdbx_seq_one_letter_code
_entity_poly.pdbx_strand_id
1 'polypeptide(L)'
;MTACGTDYLNKDPISRSYIVVYAMFVYFIPLFTIIYAYFFIVQAVAAHEKNMREQAKKMNVASLRSSEAAQTSAECKLAKIALMTISLWFMAWTPYLVTNFAGIFGNAKISPLATIWCSLFAKANAVYNPIVYGISHPKYRQALEKKFPSLVCGSAGDDSVSTATAASSADEKSVTA
;
A
#
# COMPACT_ATOMS: atom_id res chain seq x y z
N MET A 1 8.24 -6.71 31.39
CA MET A 1 7.21 -7.34 30.55
C MET A 1 6.20 -6.28 30.10
N THR A 2 6.56 -5.39 29.16
CA THR A 2 5.70 -4.26 28.73
C THR A 2 5.06 -4.47 27.36
N ALA A 3 5.22 -5.63 26.73
CA ALA A 3 4.59 -5.96 25.45
C ALA A 3 4.10 -7.41 25.46
N CYS A 4 2.80 -7.59 25.15
CA CYS A 4 2.22 -8.90 24.89
C CYS A 4 2.38 -9.27 23.41
N GLY A 5 2.45 -10.56 23.13
CA GLY A 5 2.63 -11.10 21.79
C GLY A 5 2.39 -12.61 21.75
N THR A 6 2.66 -13.19 20.59
CA THR A 6 2.67 -14.64 20.35
C THR A 6 3.68 -15.34 21.28
N ASP A 7 3.29 -16.49 21.83
CA ASP A 7 4.14 -17.28 22.72
C ASP A 7 5.08 -18.21 21.93
N TYR A 8 6.16 -17.63 21.40
CA TYR A 8 7.21 -18.36 20.70
C TYR A 8 8.27 -18.97 21.65
N LEU A 9 8.11 -18.78 22.96
CA LEU A 9 8.98 -19.39 23.98
C LEU A 9 8.48 -20.79 24.33
N ASN A 10 7.17 -20.98 24.44
CA ASN A 10 6.57 -22.29 24.64
C ASN A 10 6.85 -23.23 23.44
N LYS A 11 7.28 -24.46 23.75
CA LYS A 11 7.65 -25.51 22.78
C LYS A 11 6.59 -26.60 22.62
N ASP A 12 5.47 -26.47 23.31
CA ASP A 12 4.34 -27.38 23.19
C ASP A 12 3.91 -27.47 21.70
N PRO A 13 3.60 -28.67 21.18
CA PRO A 13 3.22 -28.86 19.79
C PRO A 13 2.04 -27.98 19.35
N ILE A 14 1.10 -27.71 20.26
CA ILE A 14 -0.07 -26.86 20.01
C ILE A 14 0.36 -25.38 19.83
N SER A 15 1.18 -24.86 20.74
CA SER A 15 1.66 -23.47 20.67
C SER A 15 2.52 -23.24 19.42
N ARG A 16 3.36 -24.23 19.07
CA ARG A 16 4.18 -24.19 17.85
C ARG A 16 3.34 -24.25 16.58
N SER A 17 2.37 -25.17 16.50
CA SER A 17 1.53 -25.31 15.32
C SER A 17 0.67 -24.06 15.09
N TYR A 18 0.17 -23.43 16.17
CA TYR A 18 -0.52 -22.15 16.10
C TYR A 18 0.32 -21.08 15.40
N ILE A 19 1.59 -20.90 15.78
CA ILE A 19 2.48 -19.88 15.17
C ILE A 19 2.72 -20.16 13.69
N VAL A 20 2.92 -21.44 13.31
CA VAL A 20 3.13 -21.83 11.92
C VAL A 20 1.87 -21.55 11.07
N VAL A 21 0.70 -22.01 11.54
CA VAL A 21 -0.58 -21.80 10.84
C VAL A 21 -0.88 -20.30 10.73
N TYR A 22 -0.73 -19.56 11.83
CA TYR A 22 -0.94 -18.11 11.84
C TYR A 22 -0.06 -17.39 10.82
N ALA A 23 1.23 -17.74 10.75
CA ALA A 23 2.15 -17.17 9.76
C ALA A 23 1.75 -17.51 8.32
N MET A 24 1.29 -18.73 8.05
CA MET A 24 0.82 -19.10 6.72
C MET A 24 -0.36 -18.24 6.26
N PHE A 25 -1.38 -18.07 7.11
CA PHE A 25 -2.60 -17.35 6.74
C PHE A 25 -2.45 -15.82 6.75
N VAL A 26 -1.68 -15.27 7.69
CA VAL A 26 -1.60 -13.81 7.88
C VAL A 26 -0.40 -13.20 7.15
N TYR A 27 0.62 -13.99 6.83
CA TYR A 27 1.84 -13.48 6.19
C TYR A 27 2.04 -14.07 4.79
N PHE A 28 2.20 -15.39 4.67
CA PHE A 28 2.63 -16.00 3.41
C PHE A 28 1.54 -15.99 2.33
N ILE A 29 0.31 -16.39 2.66
CA ILE A 29 -0.80 -16.38 1.69
C ILE A 29 -1.07 -14.96 1.14
N PRO A 30 -1.20 -13.92 1.98
CA PRO A 30 -1.31 -12.55 1.49
C PRO A 30 -0.12 -12.12 0.64
N LEU A 31 1.11 -12.44 1.08
CA LEU A 31 2.33 -12.10 0.33
C LEU A 31 2.32 -12.69 -1.08
N PHE A 32 2.06 -13.99 -1.20
CA PHE A 32 2.02 -14.66 -2.50
C PHE A 32 0.89 -14.16 -3.38
N THR A 33 -0.28 -13.87 -2.80
CA THR A 33 -1.42 -13.29 -3.53
C THR A 33 -1.05 -11.93 -4.11
N ILE A 34 -0.36 -11.10 -3.32
CA ILE A 34 0.11 -9.77 -3.76
C ILE A 34 1.16 -9.91 -4.87
N ILE A 35 2.17 -10.77 -4.68
CA ILE A 35 3.20 -11.02 -5.71
C ILE A 35 2.55 -11.47 -7.02
N TYR A 36 1.60 -12.41 -6.94
CA TYR A 36 0.86 -12.90 -8.09
C TYR A 36 0.10 -11.76 -8.78
N ALA A 37 -0.72 -11.00 -8.05
CA ALA A 37 -1.49 -9.89 -8.62
C ALA A 37 -0.59 -8.86 -9.32
N TYR A 38 0.52 -8.49 -8.68
CA TYR A 38 1.44 -7.48 -9.24
C TYR A 38 2.24 -7.97 -10.43
N PHE A 39 2.54 -9.26 -10.51
CA PHE A 39 3.14 -9.85 -11.70
C PHE A 39 2.25 -9.61 -12.94
N PHE A 40 0.92 -9.74 -12.81
CA PHE A 40 -0.02 -9.42 -13.89
C PHE A 40 -0.15 -7.92 -14.15
N ILE A 41 -0.16 -7.08 -13.10
CA ILE A 41 -0.22 -5.62 -13.26
C ILE A 41 0.99 -5.12 -14.06
N VAL A 42 2.21 -5.57 -13.73
CA VAL A 42 3.43 -5.15 -14.46
C VAL A 42 3.38 -5.61 -15.92
N GLN A 43 2.90 -6.82 -16.19
CA GLN A 43 2.71 -7.29 -17.57
C GLN A 43 1.70 -6.43 -18.34
N ALA A 44 0.57 -6.09 -17.71
CA ALA A 44 -0.45 -5.25 -18.33
C ALA A 44 0.08 -3.84 -18.62
N VAL A 45 0.83 -3.24 -17.71
CA VAL A 45 1.47 -1.93 -17.90
C VAL A 45 2.50 -1.97 -19.03
N ALA A 46 3.36 -2.99 -19.07
CA ALA A 46 4.36 -3.15 -20.14
C ALA A 46 3.70 -3.34 -21.52
N ALA A 47 2.61 -4.11 -21.60
CA ALA A 47 1.84 -4.28 -22.83
C ALA A 47 1.15 -2.96 -23.25
N HIS A 48 0.57 -2.23 -22.28
CA HIS A 48 -0.06 -0.93 -22.53
C HIS A 48 0.95 0.11 -23.03
N GLU A 49 2.13 0.20 -22.41
CA GLU A 49 3.20 1.11 -22.83
C GLU A 49 3.68 0.80 -24.26
N LYS A 50 3.88 -0.50 -24.58
CA LYS A 50 4.24 -0.93 -25.93
C LYS A 50 3.17 -0.54 -26.95
N ASN A 51 1.90 -0.81 -26.65
CA ASN A 51 0.77 -0.44 -27.51
C ASN A 51 0.67 1.08 -27.70
N MET A 52 0.86 1.86 -26.64
CA MET A 52 0.92 3.33 -26.71
C MET A 52 2.04 3.81 -27.62
N ARG A 53 3.25 3.25 -27.48
CA ARG A 53 4.40 3.60 -28.33
C ARG A 53 4.17 3.25 -29.81
N GLU A 54 3.54 2.12 -30.09
CA GLU A 54 3.20 1.71 -31.46
C GLU A 54 2.07 2.55 -32.07
N GLN A 55 1.10 2.96 -31.26
CA GLN A 55 0.00 3.84 -31.69
C GLN A 55 0.44 5.29 -31.88
N ALA A 56 1.38 5.79 -31.06
CA ALA A 56 1.98 7.11 -31.23
C ALA A 56 2.68 7.27 -32.59
N LYS A 57 3.22 6.17 -33.14
CA LYS A 57 3.80 6.14 -34.50
C LYS A 57 2.76 6.20 -35.62
N LYS A 58 1.48 5.90 -35.33
CA LYS A 58 0.43 5.70 -36.33
C LYS A 58 -0.60 6.84 -36.37
N MET A 59 -0.63 7.79 -35.43
CA MET A 59 -1.76 8.72 -35.28
C MET A 59 -1.40 10.18 -35.00
N ASN A 60 -1.96 11.07 -35.83
CA ASN A 60 -2.00 12.53 -35.70
C ASN A 60 -3.39 13.00 -35.23
N VAL A 61 -3.93 12.40 -34.15
CA VAL A 61 -5.26 12.78 -33.60
C VAL A 61 -5.23 12.70 -32.08
N ALA A 62 -5.37 13.86 -31.42
CA ALA A 62 -4.99 14.09 -30.04
C ALA A 62 -6.10 13.96 -28.98
N SER A 63 -7.39 14.04 -29.33
CA SER A 63 -8.42 14.39 -28.31
C SER A 63 -9.14 13.24 -27.61
N LEU A 64 -9.35 12.08 -28.25
CA LEU A 64 -10.02 10.93 -27.60
C LEU A 64 -9.05 10.00 -26.84
N ARG A 65 -7.74 10.16 -27.07
CA ARG A 65 -6.68 9.29 -26.53
C ARG A 65 -6.19 9.68 -25.14
N SER A 66 -6.42 10.93 -24.72
CA SER A 66 -5.92 11.43 -23.45
C SER A 66 -6.69 10.88 -22.25
N SER A 67 -8.00 10.63 -22.39
CA SER A 67 -8.87 10.19 -21.29
C SER A 67 -8.55 8.77 -20.82
N GLU A 68 -8.48 7.80 -21.74
CA GLU A 68 -8.18 6.39 -21.39
C GLU A 68 -6.75 6.23 -20.84
N ALA A 69 -5.78 6.89 -21.47
CA ALA A 69 -4.40 6.92 -20.97
C ALA A 69 -4.28 7.61 -19.59
N ALA A 70 -5.04 8.69 -19.37
CA ALA A 70 -5.07 9.37 -18.06
C ALA A 70 -5.70 8.50 -16.97
N GLN A 71 -6.76 7.75 -17.29
CA GLN A 71 -7.40 6.82 -16.36
C GLN A 71 -6.47 5.67 -15.97
N THR A 72 -5.83 5.01 -16.94
CA THR A 72 -4.86 3.93 -16.66
C THR A 72 -3.66 4.44 -15.85
N SER A 73 -3.17 5.66 -16.13
CA SER A 73 -2.10 6.30 -15.35
C SER A 73 -2.51 6.55 -13.89
N ALA A 74 -3.75 6.99 -13.64
CA ALA A 74 -4.28 7.20 -12.30
C ALA A 74 -4.40 5.86 -11.53
N GLU A 75 -4.88 4.80 -12.17
CA GLU A 75 -4.94 3.45 -11.59
C GLU A 75 -3.54 2.91 -11.27
N CYS A 76 -2.57 3.11 -12.16
CA CYS A 76 -1.18 2.73 -11.93
C CYS A 76 -0.55 3.51 -10.76
N LYS A 77 -0.85 4.82 -10.62
CA LYS A 77 -0.41 5.64 -9.48
C LYS A 77 -0.99 5.11 -8.17
N LEU A 78 -2.26 4.72 -8.16
CA LEU A 78 -2.90 4.13 -6.98
C LEU A 78 -2.30 2.76 -6.60
N ALA A 79 -2.05 1.90 -7.60
CA ALA A 79 -1.38 0.62 -7.40
C ALA A 79 0.03 0.81 -6.80
N LYS A 80 0.78 1.81 -7.28
CA LYS A 80 2.10 2.15 -6.72
C LYS A 80 2.01 2.57 -5.24
N ILE A 81 1.02 3.37 -4.86
CA ILE A 81 0.80 3.76 -3.46
C ILE A 81 0.47 2.53 -2.61
N ALA A 82 -0.41 1.65 -3.09
CA ALA A 82 -0.75 0.40 -2.42
C ALA A 82 0.47 -0.51 -2.24
N LEU A 83 1.37 -0.61 -3.24
CA LEU A 83 2.64 -1.33 -3.08
C LEU A 83 3.50 -0.76 -1.97
N MET A 84 3.63 0.57 -1.91
CA MET A 84 4.46 1.20 -0.89
C MET A 84 3.93 0.89 0.51
N THR A 85 2.62 1.01 0.74
CA THR A 85 2.02 0.70 2.05
C THR A 85 2.15 -0.78 2.42
N ILE A 86 1.89 -1.68 1.47
CA ILE A 86 2.05 -3.13 1.66
C ILE A 86 3.50 -3.49 1.96
N SER A 87 4.45 -2.92 1.22
CA SER A 87 5.88 -3.18 1.43
C SER A 87 6.33 -2.72 2.81
N LEU A 88 5.86 -1.55 3.26
CA LEU A 88 6.09 -1.06 4.61
C LEU A 88 5.52 -2.00 5.68
N TRP A 89 4.32 -2.55 5.46
CA TRP A 89 3.74 -3.55 6.35
C TRP A 89 4.66 -4.78 6.47
N PHE A 90 5.11 -5.34 5.34
CA PHE A 90 5.99 -6.51 5.36
C PHE A 90 7.33 -6.20 6.02
N MET A 91 7.96 -5.06 5.71
CA MET A 91 9.21 -4.63 6.35
C MET A 91 9.07 -4.48 7.87
N ALA A 92 7.95 -3.95 8.35
CA ALA A 92 7.68 -3.78 9.77
C ALA A 92 7.48 -5.12 10.51
N TRP A 93 6.80 -6.07 9.86
CA TRP A 93 6.41 -7.35 10.47
C TRP A 93 7.44 -8.47 10.30
N THR A 94 8.29 -8.41 9.26
CA THR A 94 9.30 -9.46 9.00
C THR A 94 10.21 -9.73 10.20
N PRO A 95 10.80 -8.73 10.88
CA PRO A 95 11.68 -8.98 12.03
C PRO A 95 10.97 -9.71 13.18
N TYR A 96 9.69 -9.40 13.39
CA TYR A 96 8.86 -10.05 14.39
C TYR A 96 8.56 -11.51 13.99
N LEU A 97 8.20 -11.76 12.73
CA LEU A 97 8.00 -13.11 12.20
C LEU A 97 9.25 -13.98 12.35
N VAL A 98 10.42 -13.46 11.97
CA VAL A 98 11.70 -14.17 12.08
C VAL A 98 11.99 -14.53 13.54
N THR A 99 11.74 -13.61 14.47
CA THR A 99 11.90 -13.85 15.92
C THR A 99 10.99 -14.97 16.42
N ASN A 100 9.73 -15.00 15.96
CA ASN A 100 8.79 -16.07 16.29
C ASN A 100 9.29 -17.43 15.82
N PHE A 101 9.77 -17.51 14.58
CA PHE A 101 10.27 -18.75 13.97
C PHE A 101 11.56 -19.21 14.66
N ALA A 102 12.51 -18.31 14.88
CA ALA A 102 13.73 -18.58 15.65
C ALA A 102 13.40 -19.12 17.06
N GLY A 103 12.35 -18.57 17.67
CA GLY A 103 11.80 -19.03 18.94
C GLY A 103 11.33 -20.47 18.84
N ILE A 104 10.28 -20.75 18.08
CA ILE A 104 9.64 -22.08 18.07
C ILE A 104 10.59 -23.20 17.63
N PHE A 105 11.51 -22.93 16.68
CA PHE A 105 12.46 -23.93 16.20
C PHE A 105 13.72 -24.06 17.07
N GLY A 106 13.97 -23.10 17.98
CA GLY A 106 15.13 -23.15 18.88
C GLY A 106 16.46 -22.87 18.18
N ASN A 107 16.43 -22.29 16.98
CA ASN A 107 17.60 -22.13 16.12
C ASN A 107 18.51 -20.95 16.51
N ALA A 108 18.11 -20.11 17.47
CA ALA A 108 18.90 -18.94 17.88
C ALA A 108 18.68 -18.54 19.34
N LYS A 109 19.72 -17.98 19.97
CA LYS A 109 19.60 -17.28 21.25
C LYS A 109 18.87 -15.96 21.03
N ILE A 110 17.68 -15.83 21.63
CA ILE A 110 16.85 -14.64 21.50
C ILE A 110 17.23 -13.63 22.59
N SER A 111 17.80 -12.48 22.19
CA SER A 111 18.10 -11.39 23.11
C SER A 111 16.83 -10.61 23.48
N PRO A 112 16.59 -10.27 24.77
CA PRO A 112 15.46 -9.44 25.18
C PRO A 112 15.38 -8.08 24.48
N LEU A 113 16.54 -7.46 24.18
CA LEU A 113 16.55 -6.18 23.45
C LEU A 113 16.09 -6.36 22.00
N ALA A 114 16.51 -7.44 21.35
CA ALA A 114 16.11 -7.74 19.97
C ALA A 114 14.59 -7.96 19.87
N THR A 115 13.99 -8.72 20.82
CA THR A 115 12.54 -8.97 20.82
C THR A 115 11.72 -7.71 21.05
N ILE A 116 12.18 -6.81 21.93
CA ILE A 116 11.54 -5.52 22.19
C ILE A 116 11.52 -4.68 20.92
N TRP A 117 12.67 -4.52 20.25
CA TRP A 117 12.76 -3.72 19.03
C TRP A 117 11.94 -4.31 17.88
N CYS A 118 11.98 -5.63 17.67
CA CYS A 118 11.15 -6.28 16.65
C CYS A 118 9.65 -6.11 16.93
N SER A 119 9.22 -6.24 18.19
CA SER A 119 7.83 -6.02 18.59
C SER A 119 7.40 -4.57 18.42
N LEU A 120 8.29 -3.62 18.69
CA LEU A 120 8.04 -2.19 18.52
C LEU A 120 7.89 -1.82 17.05
N PHE A 121 8.79 -2.29 16.18
CA PHE A 121 8.71 -2.05 14.73
C PHE A 121 7.40 -2.58 14.14
N ALA A 122 6.99 -3.80 14.51
CA ALA A 122 5.72 -4.37 14.06
C ALA A 122 4.52 -3.51 14.50
N LYS A 123 4.54 -2.96 15.73
CA LYS A 123 3.45 -2.12 16.27
C LYS A 123 3.45 -0.71 15.69
N ALA A 124 4.61 -0.16 15.35
CA ALA A 124 4.75 1.15 14.72
C ALA A 124 4.12 1.20 13.32
N ASN A 125 3.84 0.04 12.71
CA ASN A 125 3.17 -0.08 11.41
C ASN A 125 1.84 0.69 11.32
N ALA A 126 1.11 0.83 12.42
CA ALA A 126 -0.14 1.60 12.46
C ALA A 126 0.05 3.09 12.08
N VAL A 127 1.26 3.62 12.27
CA VAL A 127 1.61 5.03 12.01
C VAL A 127 2.10 5.24 10.58
N TYR A 128 2.55 4.20 9.88
CA TYR A 128 3.08 4.34 8.51
C TYR A 128 1.98 4.66 7.49
N ASN A 129 0.77 4.13 7.64
CA ASN A 129 -0.31 4.32 6.68
C ASN A 129 -0.71 5.81 6.51
N PRO A 130 -1.02 6.57 7.60
CA PRO A 130 -1.29 8.01 7.48
C PRO A 130 -0.15 8.80 6.85
N ILE A 131 1.11 8.46 7.14
CA ILE A 131 2.29 9.14 6.57
C ILE A 131 2.34 8.93 5.06
N VAL A 132 2.20 7.69 4.59
CA VAL A 132 2.22 7.38 3.15
C VAL A 132 1.08 8.07 2.42
N TYR A 133 -0.12 8.08 3.00
CA TYR A 133 -1.27 8.79 2.43
C TYR A 133 -1.06 10.31 2.39
N GLY A 134 -0.50 10.89 3.46
CA GLY A 134 -0.14 12.30 3.55
C GLY A 134 0.92 12.74 2.53
N ILE A 135 1.79 11.83 2.06
CA ILE A 135 2.81 12.16 1.06
C ILE A 135 2.32 11.88 -0.36
N SER A 136 1.55 10.80 -0.56
CA SER A 136 1.36 10.22 -1.89
C SER A 136 -0.08 10.18 -2.39
N HIS A 137 -1.10 10.31 -1.52
CA HIS A 137 -2.50 10.16 -1.93
C HIS A 137 -3.16 11.54 -2.22
N PRO A 138 -3.46 11.89 -3.49
CA PRO A 138 -3.82 13.26 -3.87
C PRO A 138 -5.04 13.82 -3.14
N LYS A 139 -6.15 13.06 -3.09
CA LYS A 139 -7.36 13.48 -2.37
C LYS A 139 -7.17 13.61 -0.86
N TYR A 140 -6.29 12.78 -0.27
CA TYR A 140 -6.00 12.81 1.16
C TYR A 140 -5.16 14.04 1.49
N ARG A 141 -4.17 14.35 0.64
CA ARG A 141 -3.35 15.57 0.74
C ARG A 141 -4.17 16.84 0.68
N GLN A 142 -5.07 16.96 -0.30
CA GLN A 142 -5.95 18.14 -0.42
C GLN A 142 -6.83 18.32 0.83
N ALA A 143 -7.37 17.23 1.37
CA ALA A 143 -8.15 17.28 2.60
C ALA A 143 -7.29 17.64 3.83
N LEU A 144 -6.05 17.14 3.88
CA LEU A 144 -5.09 17.41 4.95
C LEU A 144 -4.67 18.88 4.94
N GLU A 145 -4.34 19.44 3.77
CA GLU A 145 -3.96 20.85 3.60
C GLU A 145 -5.09 21.79 4.05
N LYS A 146 -6.34 21.48 3.70
CA LYS A 146 -7.50 22.29 4.10
C LYS A 146 -7.75 22.29 5.62
N LYS A 147 -7.45 21.19 6.32
CA LYS A 147 -7.76 21.03 7.75
C LYS A 147 -6.57 21.31 8.67
N PHE A 148 -5.37 20.92 8.26
CA PHE A 148 -4.14 20.97 9.05
C PHE A 148 -2.94 21.35 8.16
N PRO A 149 -2.84 22.62 7.72
CA PRO A 149 -1.83 23.06 6.75
C PRO A 149 -0.38 22.88 7.23
N SER A 150 -0.13 22.88 8.54
CA SER A 150 1.20 22.63 9.11
C SER A 150 1.72 21.19 8.98
N LEU A 151 0.86 20.23 8.61
CA LEU A 151 1.20 18.81 8.49
C LEU A 151 1.54 18.38 7.05
N VAL A 152 1.47 19.30 6.08
CA VAL A 152 1.80 19.01 4.68
C VAL A 152 3.32 19.09 4.50
N CYS A 153 3.98 17.95 4.27
CA CYS A 153 5.39 17.92 3.88
C CYS A 153 5.55 17.96 2.36
N GLY A 154 6.35 18.91 1.88
CA GLY A 154 6.66 19.11 0.46
C GLY A 154 5.84 20.23 -0.17
N SER A 155 6.50 21.11 -0.94
CA SER A 155 5.83 22.18 -1.69
C SER A 155 4.73 21.59 -2.57
N ALA A 156 3.61 22.31 -2.73
CA ALA A 156 2.56 21.99 -3.69
C ALA A 156 3.17 22.02 -5.10
N GLY A 157 3.76 20.90 -5.52
CA GLY A 157 4.18 20.67 -6.89
C GLY A 157 2.94 20.51 -7.74
N ASP A 158 2.41 21.64 -8.20
CA ASP A 158 1.64 21.83 -9.43
C ASP A 158 0.90 20.58 -9.96
N ASP A 159 -0.12 20.11 -9.22
CA ASP A 159 -1.13 19.16 -9.73
C ASP A 159 -2.17 19.94 -10.57
N SER A 160 -1.72 20.85 -11.43
CA SER A 160 -2.54 21.55 -12.42
C SER A 160 -2.84 20.66 -13.64
N VAL A 161 -3.19 19.39 -13.43
CA VAL A 161 -3.83 18.58 -14.47
C VAL A 161 -4.90 17.70 -13.84
N SER A 162 -6.14 17.96 -14.25
CA SER A 162 -7.38 17.20 -14.00
C SER A 162 -8.32 17.70 -12.91
N THR A 163 -8.58 19.01 -12.91
CA THR A 163 -9.92 19.55 -12.57
C THR A 163 -10.80 19.43 -13.82
N ALA A 164 -11.37 18.25 -14.11
CA ALA A 164 -12.40 18.12 -15.16
C ALA A 164 -13.24 16.83 -15.07
N THR A 165 -13.77 16.45 -13.90
CA THR A 165 -14.92 15.52 -13.86
C THR A 165 -15.69 15.61 -12.53
N ALA A 166 -16.28 16.77 -12.25
CA ALA A 166 -17.25 16.93 -11.15
C ALA A 166 -18.30 17.99 -11.46
N ALA A 167 -18.79 18.02 -12.71
CA ALA A 167 -19.91 18.87 -13.11
C ALA A 167 -20.74 18.15 -14.18
N SER A 168 -21.48 17.11 -13.77
CA SER A 168 -22.59 16.52 -14.55
C SER A 168 -23.41 15.60 -13.65
N SER A 169 -24.05 16.13 -12.60
CA SER A 169 -25.25 15.57 -11.95
C SER A 169 -25.74 16.49 -10.82
N ALA A 170 -26.00 17.76 -11.15
CA ALA A 170 -26.75 18.67 -10.28
C ALA A 170 -27.29 19.85 -11.11
N ASP A 171 -28.32 19.61 -11.93
CA ASP A 171 -29.41 20.58 -12.18
C ASP A 171 -30.42 19.97 -13.16
N GLU A 172 -31.46 19.32 -12.64
CA GLU A 172 -32.80 19.39 -13.25
C GLU A 172 -33.85 19.07 -12.19
N LYS A 173 -34.21 20.09 -11.42
CA LYS A 173 -35.61 20.45 -11.11
C LYS A 173 -35.64 21.62 -10.14
N SER A 174 -35.86 22.80 -10.72
CA SER A 174 -36.45 23.93 -10.04
C SER A 174 -37.69 24.34 -10.83
N VAL A 175 -38.88 24.27 -10.18
CA VAL A 175 -39.90 25.35 -10.17
C VAL A 175 -40.61 25.60 -11.52
N THR A 176 -41.93 25.59 -11.73
CA THR A 176 -43.14 25.76 -10.89
C THR A 176 -44.35 25.52 -11.80
N ALA A 177 -45.45 25.03 -11.24
CA ALA A 177 -46.80 25.60 -11.35
C ALA A 177 -47.68 24.98 -10.25
#